data_AF-A0A6C1E933-F1
#
_entry.id   AF-A0A6C1E933-F1
#
_cell.length_a   1.000
_cell.length_b   1.000
_cell.length_c   1.000
_cell.angle_alpha   90.00
_cell.angle_beta   90.00
_cell.angle_gamma   90.00
#
_symmetry.space_group_name_H-M   'P 1'
#
loop_
_entity.id
_entity.type
_entity.pdbx_description
1 polymer ?
#
loop_
_entity_poly.entity_id
_entity_poly.type
_entity_poly.pdbx_seq_one_letter_code
_entity_poly.pdbx_strand_id
1 'polypeptide(L)'
;MRLVSKRRIRFLIFILVGVFSVCIISRCVVHFQYNEEIKYYKKFFQQKKDGLQEIYNPLEIKQIPGETIDDLYSASLEKELKNNQIIEWSKFAYVNYVTDVDYLCNTLIIFNDLKEQFKTKAKLVLLISRDLLDPDTSAKIDQIKLLLDKIQAIDESQVIIKLIDNIVKPKDPTPWNESLTKLLVFNQTEFERVIYLDNDATLRSSLDELFFLPKYIKFAAPLTYWFLSEHDLEKSYHEIKFKEKQPINLGSYTKVLANRIRKGQMIYNHLPSLPHSLYLNSNNIAQDIISSTSSSSPLFYFHGSKKVSKLKFASNLMVIKPSKKTFDEIVEDTLPKIINKKDKYDMDLINEELYNLKKIIYKQFIFFRKVRKLFKPEVLVLPFARYGLLTGSLKNPKHYSMISNDVLGYKNLDENGDEITRSLDDAVTYSKYIHFSDYPIGKPWVYQSVKDFECNVEKEKSRGLELEPQACSVWNSVYESYMQTRKICSV
;
A
#
# COMPACT_ATOMS: atom_id res chain seq x y z
N MET A 1 -23.36 40.89 38.28
CA MET A 1 -22.44 39.73 38.33
C MET A 1 -22.48 39.09 39.72
N ARG A 2 -23.06 37.89 39.89
CA ARG A 2 -23.04 37.19 41.18
C ARG A 2 -21.66 36.53 41.36
N LEU A 3 -20.90 37.01 42.34
CA LEU A 3 -19.61 36.46 42.79
C LEU A 3 -19.79 35.02 43.28
N VAL A 4 -19.09 34.07 42.65
CA VAL A 4 -19.02 32.69 43.11
C VAL A 4 -18.27 32.64 44.45
N SER A 5 -18.90 32.06 45.49
CA SER A 5 -18.29 31.89 46.82
C SER A 5 -17.01 31.05 46.77
N LYS A 6 -15.93 31.50 47.45
CA LYS A 6 -14.66 30.77 47.60
C LYS A 6 -14.84 29.31 48.06
N ARG A 7 -15.91 29.01 48.82
CA ARG A 7 -16.22 27.66 49.31
C ARG A 7 -16.75 26.74 48.19
N ARG A 8 -17.54 27.28 47.26
CA ARG A 8 -17.99 26.56 46.05
C ARG A 8 -16.84 26.29 45.08
N ILE A 9 -15.88 27.22 44.96
CA ILE A 9 -14.67 27.03 44.16
C ILE A 9 -13.81 25.89 44.72
N ARG A 10 -13.57 25.86 46.04
CA ARG A 10 -12.82 24.76 46.68
C ARG A 10 -13.51 23.40 46.48
N PHE A 11 -14.82 23.33 46.61
CA PHE A 11 -15.58 22.10 46.37
C PHE A 11 -15.49 21.62 44.92
N LEU A 12 -15.59 22.53 43.95
CA LEU A 12 -15.36 22.22 42.52
C LEU A 12 -13.94 21.70 42.27
N ILE A 13 -12.92 22.30 42.90
CA ILE A 13 -11.53 21.83 42.80
C ILE A 13 -11.40 20.41 43.37
N PHE A 14 -11.99 20.12 44.53
CA PHE A 14 -11.95 18.76 45.11
C PHE A 14 -12.64 17.72 44.21
N ILE A 15 -13.78 18.07 43.61
CA ILE A 15 -14.44 17.19 42.64
C ILE A 15 -13.54 16.97 41.42
N LEU A 16 -12.96 18.03 40.86
CA LEU A 16 -12.04 17.95 39.72
C LEU A 16 -10.83 17.07 40.03
N VAL A 17 -10.22 17.22 41.20
CA VAL A 17 -9.11 16.37 41.65
C VAL A 17 -9.57 14.92 41.80
N GLY A 18 -10.70 14.66 42.44
CA GLY A 18 -11.25 13.30 42.59
C GLY A 18 -11.52 12.62 41.26
N VAL A 19 -12.16 13.32 40.32
CA VAL A 19 -12.39 12.83 38.95
C VAL A 19 -11.06 12.55 38.27
N PHE A 20 -10.10 13.48 38.33
CA PHE A 20 -8.78 13.33 37.72
C PHE A 20 -8.00 12.14 38.29
N SER A 21 -8.05 11.92 39.61
CA SER A 21 -7.45 10.76 40.27
C SER A 21 -8.08 9.44 39.77
N VAL A 22 -9.40 9.36 39.66
CA VAL A 22 -10.09 8.18 39.12
C VAL A 22 -9.71 7.94 37.65
N CYS A 23 -9.58 9.00 36.84
CA CYS A 23 -9.10 8.88 35.46
C CYS A 23 -7.71 8.23 35.40
N ILE A 24 -6.78 8.74 36.20
CA ILE A 24 -5.39 8.27 36.23
C ILE A 24 -5.33 6.82 36.68
N ILE A 25 -6.01 6.48 37.77
CA ILE A 25 -6.02 5.11 38.31
C ILE A 25 -6.61 4.14 37.30
N SER A 26 -7.77 4.47 36.71
CA SER A 26 -8.40 3.65 35.68
C SER A 26 -7.46 3.44 34.48
N ARG A 27 -6.78 4.50 34.02
CA ARG A 27 -5.80 4.42 32.94
C ARG A 27 -4.62 3.52 33.29
N CYS A 28 -4.08 3.63 34.50
CA CYS A 28 -2.98 2.77 34.96
C CYS A 28 -3.40 1.29 34.99
N VAL A 29 -4.60 1.00 35.49
CA VAL A 29 -5.15 -0.36 35.52
C VAL A 29 -5.34 -0.91 34.10
N VAL A 30 -5.98 -0.15 33.20
CA VAL A 30 -6.19 -0.57 31.81
C VAL A 30 -4.85 -0.77 31.10
N HIS A 31 -3.90 0.14 31.29
CA HIS A 31 -2.56 0.03 30.73
C HIS A 31 -1.82 -1.21 31.24
N PHE A 32 -1.89 -1.49 32.54
CA PHE A 32 -1.31 -2.71 33.11
C PHE A 32 -1.94 -3.98 32.52
N GLN A 33 -3.27 -4.05 32.50
CA GLN A 33 -4.00 -5.19 31.93
C GLN A 33 -3.64 -5.42 30.46
N TYR A 34 -3.58 -4.35 29.66
CA TYR A 34 -3.25 -4.46 28.23
C TYR A 34 -1.81 -4.90 28.03
N ASN A 35 -0.86 -4.42 28.84
CA ASN A 35 0.52 -4.88 28.77
C ASN A 35 0.66 -6.37 29.05
N GLU A 36 0.04 -6.87 30.11
CA GLU A 36 0.09 -8.29 30.45
C GLU A 36 -0.60 -9.16 29.38
N GLU A 37 -1.75 -8.72 28.87
CA GLU A 37 -2.45 -9.44 27.81
C GLU A 37 -1.68 -9.45 26.48
N ILE A 38 -1.07 -8.33 26.08
CA ILE A 38 -0.20 -8.25 24.90
C ILE A 38 1.03 -9.13 25.07
N LYS A 39 1.66 -9.13 26.26
CA LYS A 39 2.80 -9.99 26.58
C LYS A 39 2.42 -11.47 26.49
N TYR A 40 1.25 -11.83 27.00
CA TYR A 40 0.70 -13.18 26.87
C TYR A 40 0.52 -13.56 25.40
N TYR A 41 -0.18 -12.75 24.60
CA TYR A 41 -0.44 -13.10 23.20
C TYR A 41 0.83 -13.12 22.34
N LYS A 42 1.80 -12.24 22.59
CA LYS A 42 3.12 -12.31 21.94
C LYS A 42 3.76 -13.69 22.14
N LYS A 43 3.80 -14.16 23.39
CA LYS A 43 4.33 -15.49 23.72
C LYS A 43 3.50 -16.61 23.11
N PHE A 44 2.17 -16.51 23.19
CA PHE A 44 1.25 -17.49 22.64
C PHE A 44 1.46 -17.70 21.13
N PHE A 45 1.46 -16.62 20.34
CA PHE A 45 1.66 -16.72 18.89
C PHE A 45 3.08 -17.16 18.54
N GLN A 46 4.10 -16.72 19.27
CA GLN A 46 5.47 -17.16 19.04
C GLN A 46 5.64 -18.68 19.25
N GLN A 47 5.01 -19.24 20.28
CA GLN A 47 5.16 -20.66 20.65
C GLN A 47 4.18 -21.60 19.94
N LYS A 48 3.01 -21.11 19.52
CA LYS A 48 1.93 -21.96 18.99
C LYS A 48 1.68 -21.78 17.49
N LYS A 49 2.32 -20.81 16.81
CA LYS A 49 2.03 -20.48 15.40
C LYS A 49 1.92 -21.69 14.46
N ASP A 50 2.76 -22.71 14.63
CA ASP A 50 2.79 -23.87 13.73
C ASP A 50 1.49 -24.69 13.72
N GLY A 51 0.85 -24.83 14.88
CA GLY A 51 -0.38 -25.60 15.07
C GLY A 51 -1.67 -24.78 14.96
N LEU A 52 -1.58 -23.46 14.80
CA LEU A 52 -2.77 -22.62 14.64
C LEU A 52 -3.32 -22.71 13.22
N GLN A 53 -4.64 -22.89 13.13
CA GLN A 53 -5.42 -22.72 11.91
C GLN A 53 -6.56 -21.76 12.21
N GLU A 54 -6.83 -20.83 11.29
CA GLU A 54 -7.88 -19.80 11.40
C GLU A 54 -7.84 -18.90 12.65
N ILE A 55 -6.72 -18.89 13.38
CA ILE A 55 -6.47 -17.99 14.50
C ILE A 55 -5.28 -17.12 14.15
N TYR A 56 -5.53 -15.83 13.98
CA TYR A 56 -4.57 -14.88 13.43
C TYR A 56 -3.97 -13.99 14.52
N ASN A 57 -2.69 -13.69 14.42
CA ASN A 57 -2.01 -12.77 15.34
C ASN A 57 -2.54 -11.33 15.15
N PRO A 58 -3.22 -10.73 16.15
CA PRO A 58 -3.82 -9.40 16.01
C PRO A 58 -2.82 -8.27 16.27
N LEU A 59 -1.63 -8.59 16.79
CA LEU A 59 -0.64 -7.62 17.26
C LEU A 59 0.32 -7.16 16.16
N GLU A 60 0.18 -7.69 14.95
CA GLU A 60 1.13 -7.48 13.85
C GLU A 60 0.41 -7.19 12.55
N ILE A 61 1.02 -6.34 11.73
CA ILE A 61 0.73 -6.22 10.30
C ILE A 61 1.81 -7.05 9.58
N LYS A 62 1.41 -7.82 8.58
CA LYS A 62 2.29 -8.75 7.89
C LYS A 62 2.72 -8.22 6.53
N GLN A 63 3.94 -8.55 6.15
CA GLN A 63 4.52 -8.36 4.81
C GLN A 63 4.56 -9.71 4.11
N ILE A 64 4.29 -9.74 2.81
CA ILE A 64 4.36 -10.99 2.03
C ILE A 64 5.55 -10.96 1.06
N PRO A 65 6.48 -11.92 1.13
CA PRO A 65 7.58 -12.03 0.17
C PRO A 65 7.07 -12.31 -1.25
N GLY A 66 7.81 -11.87 -2.27
CA GLY A 66 7.44 -12.08 -3.67
C GLY A 66 7.25 -13.56 -4.02
N GLU A 67 8.17 -14.40 -3.58
CA GLU A 67 8.16 -15.85 -3.81
C GLU A 67 6.93 -16.51 -3.18
N THR A 68 6.49 -16.02 -2.03
CA THR A 68 5.27 -16.54 -1.37
C THR A 68 4.01 -16.20 -2.17
N ILE A 69 3.99 -15.05 -2.86
CA ILE A 69 2.88 -14.70 -3.77
C ILE A 69 2.88 -15.66 -4.97
N ASP A 70 4.06 -15.92 -5.56
CA ASP A 70 4.21 -16.85 -6.68
C ASP A 70 3.78 -18.27 -6.31
N ASP A 71 4.14 -18.74 -5.10
CA ASP A 71 3.73 -20.05 -4.56
C ASP A 71 2.21 -20.14 -4.38
N LEU A 72 1.56 -19.07 -3.87
CA LEU A 72 0.11 -19.03 -3.70
C LEU A 72 -0.61 -19.08 -5.05
N TYR A 73 -0.09 -18.37 -6.04
CA TYR A 73 -0.64 -18.36 -7.39
C TYR A 73 -0.49 -19.73 -8.05
N SER A 74 0.73 -20.29 -8.03
CA SER A 74 1.01 -21.62 -8.57
C SER A 74 0.14 -22.70 -7.92
N ALA A 75 0.00 -22.67 -6.60
CA ALA A 75 -0.89 -23.59 -5.89
C ALA A 75 -2.37 -23.42 -6.24
N SER A 76 -2.80 -22.22 -6.65
CA SER A 76 -4.17 -21.97 -7.09
C SER A 76 -4.41 -22.52 -8.51
N LEU A 77 -3.45 -22.32 -9.42
CA LEU A 77 -3.48 -22.90 -10.78
C LEU A 77 -3.45 -24.44 -10.73
N GLU A 78 -2.61 -25.03 -9.86
CA GLU A 78 -2.59 -26.48 -9.68
C GLU A 78 -3.92 -27.04 -9.18
N LYS A 79 -4.62 -26.32 -8.29
CA LYS A 79 -5.94 -26.72 -7.80
C LYS A 79 -7.00 -26.65 -8.88
N GLU A 80 -6.93 -25.68 -9.79
CA GLU A 80 -7.80 -25.61 -10.96
C GLU A 80 -7.62 -26.87 -11.83
N LEU A 81 -6.37 -27.22 -12.15
CA LEU A 81 -6.05 -28.40 -12.97
C LEU A 81 -6.45 -29.73 -12.32
N LYS A 82 -6.31 -29.85 -10.98
CA LYS A 82 -6.52 -31.12 -10.27
C LYS A 82 -7.96 -31.33 -9.78
N ASN A 83 -8.67 -30.27 -9.39
CA ASN A 83 -9.95 -30.37 -8.67
C ASN A 83 -11.16 -29.88 -9.49
N ASN A 84 -11.01 -29.59 -10.78
CA ASN A 84 -12.05 -28.96 -11.61
C ASN A 84 -12.59 -27.63 -11.01
N GLN A 85 -11.82 -26.97 -10.14
CA GLN A 85 -12.18 -25.66 -9.60
C GLN A 85 -11.85 -24.59 -10.63
N ILE A 86 -12.82 -24.24 -11.45
CA ILE A 86 -12.68 -23.22 -12.50
C ILE A 86 -12.38 -21.86 -11.85
N ILE A 87 -11.30 -21.21 -12.28
CA ILE A 87 -11.03 -19.83 -11.89
C ILE A 87 -11.97 -18.90 -12.68
N GLU A 88 -12.90 -18.26 -11.98
CA GLU A 88 -13.81 -17.27 -12.57
C GLU A 88 -13.09 -15.94 -12.81
N TRP A 89 -12.27 -15.85 -13.86
CA TRP A 89 -11.50 -14.65 -14.22
C TRP A 89 -12.36 -13.38 -14.43
N SER A 90 -13.65 -13.54 -14.73
CA SER A 90 -14.62 -12.45 -14.82
C SER A 90 -14.85 -11.72 -13.48
N LYS A 91 -14.45 -12.32 -12.35
CA LYS A 91 -14.49 -11.71 -11.01
C LYS A 91 -13.24 -10.91 -10.65
N PHE A 92 -12.26 -10.84 -11.55
CA PHE A 92 -11.03 -10.09 -11.35
C PHE A 92 -10.92 -8.96 -12.37
N ALA A 93 -10.37 -7.82 -11.94
CA ALA A 93 -10.16 -6.68 -12.83
C ALA A 93 -8.88 -5.89 -12.50
N TYR A 94 -8.21 -5.44 -13.55
CA TYR A 94 -7.30 -4.29 -13.49
C TYR A 94 -8.12 -3.02 -13.66
N VAL A 95 -7.81 -1.99 -12.86
CA VAL A 95 -8.57 -0.73 -12.87
C VAL A 95 -7.62 0.45 -13.02
N ASN A 96 -7.84 1.27 -14.04
CA ASN A 96 -7.29 2.63 -14.16
C ASN A 96 -8.40 3.66 -13.98
N TYR A 97 -8.02 4.88 -13.56
CA TYR A 97 -8.94 6.01 -13.51
C TYR A 97 -8.34 7.21 -14.23
N VAL A 98 -9.13 7.92 -15.01
CA VAL A 98 -8.67 9.00 -15.87
C VAL A 98 -9.54 10.22 -15.67
N THR A 99 -8.94 11.26 -15.11
CA THR A 99 -9.52 12.60 -15.00
C THR A 99 -8.78 13.63 -15.86
N ASP A 100 -7.65 13.23 -16.47
CA ASP A 100 -6.88 14.02 -17.43
C ASP A 100 -6.64 13.20 -18.70
N VAL A 101 -6.84 13.82 -19.86
CA VAL A 101 -6.62 13.21 -21.19
C VAL A 101 -5.22 12.63 -21.36
N ASP A 102 -4.19 13.22 -20.76
CA ASP A 102 -2.82 12.76 -20.91
C ASP A 102 -2.60 11.34 -20.31
N TYR A 103 -3.47 10.91 -19.39
CA TYR A 103 -3.46 9.56 -18.81
C TYR A 103 -4.10 8.48 -19.68
N LEU A 104 -4.89 8.84 -20.71
CA LEU A 104 -5.54 7.86 -21.60
C LEU A 104 -4.52 7.06 -22.41
N CYS A 105 -3.49 7.73 -22.92
CA CYS A 105 -2.43 7.06 -23.65
C CYS A 105 -1.76 5.99 -22.77
N ASN A 106 -1.47 6.29 -21.51
CA ASN A 106 -0.85 5.29 -20.64
C ASN A 106 -1.81 4.16 -20.24
N THR A 107 -3.12 4.44 -20.13
CA THR A 107 -4.14 3.38 -20.01
C THR A 107 -4.08 2.42 -21.20
N LEU A 108 -4.03 2.97 -22.42
CA LEU A 108 -3.93 2.18 -23.65
C LEU A 108 -2.69 1.28 -23.64
N ILE A 109 -1.53 1.81 -23.25
CA ILE A 109 -0.28 1.04 -23.13
C ILE A 109 -0.45 -0.09 -22.12
N ILE A 110 -0.88 0.21 -20.89
CA ILE A 110 -1.02 -0.78 -19.82
C ILE A 110 -2.02 -1.88 -20.20
N PHE A 111 -3.18 -1.52 -20.74
CA PHE A 111 -4.20 -2.49 -21.14
C PHE A 111 -3.75 -3.35 -22.31
N ASN A 112 -3.09 -2.75 -23.29
CA ASN A 112 -2.51 -3.48 -24.42
C ASN A 112 -1.44 -4.46 -23.93
N ASP A 113 -0.54 -4.06 -23.03
CA ASP A 113 0.50 -4.95 -22.52
C ASP A 113 -0.08 -6.09 -21.67
N LEU A 114 -1.05 -5.79 -20.80
CA LEU A 114 -1.79 -6.81 -20.04
C LEU A 114 -2.45 -7.84 -20.94
N LYS A 115 -3.10 -7.39 -22.02
CA LYS A 115 -3.81 -8.26 -22.95
C LYS A 115 -2.86 -9.00 -23.88
N GLU A 116 -1.98 -8.28 -24.57
CA GLU A 116 -1.20 -8.79 -25.70
C GLU A 116 0.13 -9.40 -25.30
N GLN A 117 0.83 -8.82 -24.32
CA GLN A 117 2.12 -9.34 -23.88
C GLN A 117 1.94 -10.35 -22.74
N PHE A 118 1.14 -10.00 -21.73
CA PHE A 118 1.04 -10.76 -20.49
C PHE A 118 -0.15 -11.71 -20.45
N LYS A 119 -1.03 -11.65 -21.46
CA LYS A 119 -2.15 -12.58 -21.68
C LYS A 119 -3.05 -12.75 -20.45
N THR A 120 -3.28 -11.67 -19.68
CA THR A 120 -4.21 -11.73 -18.54
C THR A 120 -5.62 -12.07 -19.02
N LYS A 121 -6.34 -12.82 -18.19
CA LYS A 121 -7.75 -13.17 -18.40
C LYS A 121 -8.70 -12.27 -17.58
N ALA A 122 -8.17 -11.42 -16.69
CA ALA A 122 -8.96 -10.50 -15.87
C ALA A 122 -9.54 -9.36 -16.71
N LYS A 123 -10.66 -8.76 -16.28
CA LYS A 123 -11.24 -7.59 -16.96
C LYS A 123 -10.30 -6.38 -16.90
N LEU A 124 -10.38 -5.52 -17.91
CA LEU A 124 -9.61 -4.28 -18.00
C LEU A 124 -10.59 -3.12 -17.90
N VAL A 125 -10.65 -2.46 -16.74
CA VAL A 125 -11.69 -1.49 -16.42
C VAL A 125 -11.11 -0.09 -16.42
N LEU A 126 -11.59 0.76 -17.33
CA LEU A 126 -11.28 2.18 -17.37
C LEU A 126 -12.42 2.97 -16.73
N LEU A 127 -12.14 3.67 -15.64
CA LEU A 127 -13.01 4.70 -15.09
C LEU A 127 -12.62 6.04 -15.70
N ILE A 128 -13.45 6.62 -16.56
CA ILE A 128 -13.17 7.91 -17.21
C ILE A 128 -14.17 8.98 -16.76
N SER A 129 -13.66 10.16 -16.41
CA SER A 129 -14.48 11.32 -16.08
C SER A 129 -15.40 11.70 -17.24
N ARG A 130 -16.68 11.95 -16.95
CA ARG A 130 -17.63 12.53 -17.91
C ARG A 130 -17.17 13.89 -18.44
N ASP A 131 -16.49 14.67 -17.61
CA ASP A 131 -16.06 16.03 -17.93
C ASP A 131 -15.07 16.03 -19.12
N LEU A 132 -14.28 14.96 -19.30
CA LEU A 132 -13.38 14.81 -20.43
C LEU A 132 -14.11 14.63 -21.78
N LEU A 133 -15.35 14.16 -21.73
CA LEU A 133 -16.17 13.86 -22.91
C LEU A 133 -17.18 14.97 -23.22
N ASP A 134 -17.21 16.04 -22.42
CA ASP A 134 -18.05 17.21 -22.68
C ASP A 134 -17.49 18.02 -23.86
N PRO A 135 -18.22 18.12 -25.00
CA PRO A 135 -17.78 18.89 -26.15
C PRO A 135 -17.61 20.38 -25.87
N ASP A 136 -18.34 20.92 -24.90
CA ASP A 136 -18.31 22.35 -24.58
C ASP A 136 -17.06 22.72 -23.76
N THR A 137 -16.46 21.73 -23.09
CA THR A 137 -15.33 21.91 -22.17
C THR A 137 -14.02 21.30 -22.71
N SER A 138 -14.09 20.27 -23.56
CA SER A 138 -12.94 19.47 -23.97
C SER A 138 -12.40 19.84 -25.36
N ALA A 139 -11.31 20.61 -25.39
CA ALA A 139 -10.63 21.00 -26.63
C ALA A 139 -9.98 19.83 -27.41
N LYS A 140 -9.88 18.63 -26.79
CA LYS A 140 -9.23 17.43 -27.36
C LYS A 140 -10.21 16.27 -27.56
N ILE A 141 -11.50 16.54 -27.70
CA ILE A 141 -12.54 15.49 -27.71
C ILE A 141 -12.34 14.43 -28.80
N ASP A 142 -11.86 14.80 -29.99
CA ASP A 142 -11.61 13.85 -31.08
C ASP A 142 -10.44 12.91 -30.75
N GLN A 143 -9.38 13.44 -30.14
CA GLN A 143 -8.26 12.65 -29.65
C GLN A 143 -8.71 11.67 -28.54
N ILE A 144 -9.57 12.14 -27.63
CA ILE A 144 -10.12 11.31 -26.55
C ILE A 144 -10.95 10.16 -27.13
N LYS A 145 -11.87 10.44 -28.05
CA LYS A 145 -12.70 9.42 -28.71
C LYS A 145 -11.84 8.38 -29.43
N LEU A 146 -10.84 8.82 -30.20
CA LEU A 146 -9.92 7.92 -30.89
C LEU A 146 -9.14 7.01 -29.91
N LEU A 147 -8.65 7.55 -28.80
CA LEU A 147 -7.96 6.75 -27.79
C LEU A 147 -8.91 5.76 -27.10
N LEU A 148 -10.16 6.15 -26.84
CA LEU A 148 -11.17 5.24 -26.29
C LEU A 148 -11.54 4.13 -27.27
N ASP A 149 -11.66 4.43 -28.56
CA ASP A 149 -11.91 3.42 -29.60
C ASP A 149 -10.75 2.43 -29.67
N LYS A 150 -9.50 2.92 -29.63
CA LYS A 150 -8.31 2.06 -29.54
C LYS A 150 -8.32 1.19 -28.27
N ILE A 151 -8.67 1.75 -27.12
CA ILE A 151 -8.75 1.02 -25.85
C ILE A 151 -9.81 -0.07 -25.93
N GLN A 152 -11.01 0.25 -26.42
CA GLN A 152 -12.10 -0.71 -26.56
C GLN A 152 -11.76 -1.83 -27.56
N ALA A 153 -11.04 -1.49 -28.64
CA ALA A 153 -10.62 -2.42 -29.68
C ALA A 153 -9.53 -3.42 -29.23
N ILE A 154 -8.88 -3.22 -28.08
CA ILE A 154 -7.95 -4.21 -27.51
C ILE A 154 -8.65 -5.57 -27.34
N ASP A 155 -9.83 -5.55 -26.74
CA ASP A 155 -10.72 -6.71 -26.62
C ASP A 155 -12.09 -6.24 -26.14
N GLU A 156 -13.08 -6.24 -27.04
CA GLU A 156 -14.43 -5.75 -26.75
C GLU A 156 -15.12 -6.49 -25.60
N SER A 157 -14.73 -7.74 -25.33
CA SER A 157 -15.31 -8.56 -24.28
C SER A 157 -14.63 -8.34 -22.92
N GLN A 158 -13.35 -8.02 -22.91
CA GLN A 158 -12.52 -7.91 -21.69
C GLN A 158 -12.41 -6.47 -21.19
N VAL A 159 -12.46 -5.49 -22.10
CA VAL A 159 -12.37 -4.06 -21.78
C VAL A 159 -13.74 -3.50 -21.39
N ILE A 160 -13.79 -2.79 -20.27
CA ILE A 160 -15.00 -2.16 -19.73
C ILE A 160 -14.70 -0.69 -19.48
N ILE A 161 -15.29 0.19 -20.28
CA ILE A 161 -15.20 1.64 -20.11
C ILE A 161 -16.42 2.12 -19.32
N LYS A 162 -16.18 2.83 -18.22
CA LYS A 162 -17.22 3.37 -17.35
C LYS A 162 -17.08 4.87 -17.21
N LEU A 163 -18.16 5.58 -17.47
CA LEU A 163 -18.26 7.01 -17.20
C LEU A 163 -18.51 7.23 -15.71
N ILE A 164 -17.69 8.09 -15.11
CA ILE A 164 -17.77 8.45 -13.69
C ILE A 164 -17.88 9.95 -13.49
N ASP A 165 -18.44 10.33 -12.36
CA ASP A 165 -18.50 11.72 -11.91
C ASP A 165 -17.31 12.01 -10.99
N ASN A 166 -16.63 13.13 -11.22
CA ASN A 166 -15.46 13.53 -10.46
C ASN A 166 -15.81 13.86 -9.00
N ILE A 167 -14.96 13.43 -8.06
CA ILE A 167 -15.02 13.87 -6.66
C ILE A 167 -14.11 15.10 -6.53
N VAL A 168 -14.67 16.27 -6.87
CA VAL A 168 -13.94 17.54 -6.88
C VAL A 168 -13.90 18.16 -5.48
N LYS A 169 -12.71 18.56 -5.05
CA LYS A 169 -12.50 19.36 -3.84
C LYS A 169 -12.93 20.82 -4.09
N PRO A 170 -13.91 21.36 -3.34
CA PRO A 170 -14.36 22.73 -3.54
C PRO A 170 -13.25 23.76 -3.28
N LYS A 171 -13.10 24.73 -4.19
CA LYS A 171 -12.16 25.86 -4.06
C LYS A 171 -10.69 25.45 -3.92
N ASP A 172 -10.34 24.28 -4.43
CA ASP A 172 -8.96 23.79 -4.47
C ASP A 172 -8.36 24.11 -5.85
N PRO A 173 -7.39 25.05 -5.95
CA PRO A 173 -6.81 25.45 -7.23
C PRO A 173 -5.67 24.53 -7.68
N THR A 174 -5.35 23.49 -6.90
CA THR A 174 -4.23 22.60 -7.22
C THR A 174 -4.61 21.59 -8.30
N PRO A 175 -3.64 21.04 -9.04
CA PRO A 175 -3.88 19.92 -9.96
C PRO A 175 -4.43 18.65 -9.30
N TRP A 176 -4.45 18.60 -7.96
CA TRP A 176 -4.89 17.45 -7.17
C TRP A 176 -6.33 17.57 -6.68
N ASN A 177 -7.06 18.60 -7.10
CA ASN A 177 -8.45 18.86 -6.69
C ASN A 177 -9.40 17.68 -6.99
N GLU A 178 -9.09 16.87 -8.00
CA GLU A 178 -9.85 15.68 -8.42
C GLU A 178 -9.22 14.36 -7.97
N SER A 179 -8.13 14.38 -7.20
CA SER A 179 -7.43 13.18 -6.74
C SER A 179 -8.35 12.20 -5.97
N LEU A 180 -9.38 12.72 -5.29
CA LEU A 180 -10.34 11.92 -4.53
C LEU A 180 -11.23 11.04 -5.43
N THR A 181 -11.31 11.33 -6.73
CA THR A 181 -12.01 10.47 -7.72
C THR A 181 -11.45 9.05 -7.74
N LYS A 182 -10.16 8.86 -7.38
CA LYS A 182 -9.53 7.53 -7.20
C LYS A 182 -10.32 6.61 -6.27
N LEU A 183 -11.07 7.15 -5.31
CA LEU A 183 -11.85 6.36 -4.35
C LEU A 183 -12.99 5.57 -4.99
N LEU A 184 -13.40 5.90 -6.22
CA LEU A 184 -14.41 5.14 -6.97
C LEU A 184 -13.94 3.72 -7.33
N VAL A 185 -12.64 3.45 -7.25
CA VAL A 185 -12.08 2.09 -7.34
C VAL A 185 -12.65 1.16 -6.26
N PHE A 186 -12.97 1.69 -5.07
CA PHE A 186 -13.59 0.89 -3.99
C PHE A 186 -15.06 0.53 -4.28
N ASN A 187 -15.68 1.16 -5.28
CA ASN A 187 -17.06 0.92 -5.69
C ASN A 187 -17.21 -0.18 -6.76
N GLN A 188 -16.12 -0.80 -7.22
CA GLN A 188 -16.17 -1.85 -8.25
C GLN A 188 -16.60 -3.21 -7.67
N THR A 189 -17.78 -3.23 -7.04
CA THR A 189 -18.31 -4.31 -6.19
C THR A 189 -18.78 -5.55 -6.94
N GLU A 190 -18.85 -5.50 -8.27
CA GLU A 190 -19.09 -6.65 -9.14
C GLU A 190 -17.89 -7.61 -9.22
N PHE A 191 -16.69 -7.15 -8.84
CA PHE A 191 -15.48 -7.95 -8.79
C PHE A 191 -15.19 -8.46 -7.38
N GLU A 192 -14.66 -9.67 -7.26
CA GLU A 192 -14.16 -10.18 -5.99
C GLU A 192 -12.86 -9.47 -5.58
N ARG A 193 -12.03 -9.10 -6.56
CA ARG A 193 -10.77 -8.41 -6.32
C ARG A 193 -10.38 -7.55 -7.51
N VAL A 194 -9.92 -6.34 -7.21
CA VAL A 194 -9.41 -5.40 -8.20
C VAL A 194 -7.95 -5.06 -7.92
N ILE A 195 -7.15 -4.93 -8.97
CA ILE A 195 -5.80 -4.37 -8.92
C ILE A 195 -5.88 -2.99 -9.56
N TYR A 196 -5.83 -1.98 -8.72
CA TYR A 196 -5.69 -0.60 -9.17
C TYR A 196 -4.25 -0.31 -9.53
N LEU A 197 -4.05 0.31 -10.69
CA LEU A 197 -2.77 0.82 -11.17
C LEU A 197 -2.90 2.33 -11.39
N ASP A 198 -1.95 3.10 -10.87
CA ASP A 198 -1.81 4.50 -11.25
C ASP A 198 -1.45 4.60 -12.72
N ASN A 199 -1.95 5.65 -13.36
CA ASN A 199 -1.65 5.95 -14.76
C ASN A 199 -0.24 6.52 -14.96
N ASP A 200 0.55 6.68 -13.90
CA ASP A 200 1.89 7.27 -13.94
C ASP A 200 2.95 6.16 -13.84
N ALA A 201 2.79 5.08 -14.59
CA ALA A 201 3.66 3.91 -14.45
C ALA A 201 3.85 3.13 -15.74
N THR A 202 4.88 2.29 -15.75
CA THR A 202 5.10 1.27 -16.77
C THR A 202 4.97 -0.12 -16.17
N LEU A 203 4.34 -1.02 -16.93
CA LEU A 203 4.12 -2.40 -16.55
C LEU A 203 5.13 -3.30 -17.28
N ARG A 204 5.75 -4.24 -16.55
CA ARG A 204 6.81 -5.11 -17.09
C ARG A 204 6.47 -6.59 -17.05
N SER A 205 5.39 -6.97 -16.37
CA SER A 205 4.90 -8.34 -16.30
C SER A 205 3.42 -8.39 -15.90
N SER A 206 2.80 -9.56 -16.00
CA SER A 206 1.49 -9.81 -15.38
C SER A 206 1.58 -9.61 -13.86
N LEU A 207 0.49 -9.11 -13.26
CA LEU A 207 0.29 -9.03 -11.81
C LEU A 207 -0.84 -9.98 -11.36
N ASP A 208 -1.21 -10.95 -12.20
CA ASP A 208 -2.37 -11.82 -11.95
C ASP A 208 -2.23 -12.59 -10.63
N GLU A 209 -1.01 -12.87 -10.19
CA GLU A 209 -0.74 -13.51 -8.91
C GLU A 209 -1.33 -12.74 -7.71
N LEU A 210 -1.48 -11.41 -7.82
CA LEU A 210 -2.08 -10.58 -6.78
C LEU A 210 -3.59 -10.83 -6.64
N PHE A 211 -4.26 -11.38 -7.66
CA PHE A 211 -5.65 -11.82 -7.54
C PHE A 211 -5.81 -13.03 -6.62
N PHE A 212 -4.73 -13.72 -6.26
CA PHE A 212 -4.74 -14.95 -5.46
C PHE A 212 -4.21 -14.77 -4.03
N LEU A 213 -4.02 -13.52 -3.60
CA LEU A 213 -3.78 -13.23 -2.19
C LEU A 213 -4.89 -13.83 -1.30
N PRO A 214 -4.60 -14.19 -0.03
CA PRO A 214 -5.55 -14.88 0.82
C PRO A 214 -6.91 -14.18 0.89
N LYS A 215 -8.02 -14.92 0.79
CA LYS A 215 -9.39 -14.37 0.63
C LYS A 215 -9.84 -13.40 1.73
N TYR A 216 -9.23 -13.48 2.91
CA TYR A 216 -9.51 -12.59 4.05
C TYR A 216 -8.83 -11.22 3.95
N ILE A 217 -7.83 -11.07 3.06
CA ILE A 217 -7.18 -9.78 2.81
C ILE A 217 -8.10 -8.94 1.93
N LYS A 218 -8.51 -7.79 2.48
CA LYS A 218 -9.35 -6.79 1.81
C LYS A 218 -8.55 -5.68 1.15
N PHE A 219 -7.34 -5.40 1.64
CA PHE A 219 -6.49 -4.36 1.10
C PHE A 219 -5.02 -4.80 1.17
N ALA A 220 -4.31 -4.69 0.06
CA ALA A 220 -2.87 -4.85 0.03
C ALA A 220 -2.22 -3.81 -0.88
N ALA A 221 -1.12 -3.22 -0.43
CA ALA A 221 -0.38 -2.24 -1.20
C ALA A 221 1.09 -2.22 -0.77
N PRO A 222 2.00 -1.75 -1.63
CA PRO A 222 3.35 -1.38 -1.21
C PRO A 222 3.32 -0.28 -0.15
N LEU A 223 4.44 -0.09 0.53
CA LEU A 223 4.62 1.01 1.47
C LEU A 223 5.45 2.13 0.85
N THR A 224 5.29 3.33 1.37
CA THR A 224 6.07 4.53 1.00
C THR A 224 7.50 4.47 1.55
N TYR A 225 8.29 3.50 1.06
CA TYR A 225 9.64 3.20 1.56
C TYR A 225 10.61 4.39 1.42
N TRP A 226 10.39 5.26 0.44
CA TRP A 226 11.20 6.47 0.19
C TRP A 226 11.12 7.54 1.29
N PHE A 227 10.26 7.39 2.30
CA PHE A 227 10.28 8.22 3.51
C PHE A 227 11.18 7.67 4.61
N LEU A 228 11.77 6.48 4.41
CA LEU A 228 12.66 5.86 5.38
C LEU A 228 14.10 6.36 5.22
N SER A 229 14.82 6.39 6.33
CA SER A 229 16.27 6.61 6.36
C SER A 229 17.00 5.29 6.62
N GLU A 230 18.31 5.24 6.33
CA GLU A 230 19.14 4.08 6.67
C GLU A 230 19.07 3.74 8.17
N HIS A 231 19.09 4.76 9.04
CA HIS A 231 18.89 4.58 10.48
C HIS A 231 17.54 3.93 10.82
N ASP A 232 16.46 4.26 10.09
CA ASP A 232 15.16 3.61 10.31
C ASP A 232 15.22 2.12 9.93
N LEU A 233 15.94 1.78 8.85
CA LEU A 233 16.15 0.38 8.45
C LEU A 233 16.97 -0.39 9.49
N GLU A 234 18.10 0.16 9.93
CA GLU A 234 18.95 -0.45 10.96
C GLU A 234 18.16 -0.71 12.24
N LYS A 235 17.43 0.30 12.73
CA LYS A 235 16.57 0.17 13.90
C LYS A 235 15.53 -0.94 13.71
N SER A 236 14.88 -0.97 12.55
CA SER A 236 13.85 -1.97 12.24
C SER A 236 14.43 -3.40 12.19
N TYR A 237 15.64 -3.54 11.66
CA TYR A 237 16.36 -4.81 11.60
C TYR A 237 16.78 -5.29 12.99
N HIS A 238 17.31 -4.40 13.83
CA HIS A 238 17.65 -4.72 15.22
C HIS A 238 16.42 -5.14 16.05
N GLU A 239 15.27 -4.49 15.83
CA GLU A 239 14.01 -4.87 16.46
C GLU A 239 13.62 -6.32 16.13
N ILE A 240 13.62 -6.69 14.85
CA ILE A 240 13.26 -8.05 14.42
C ILE A 240 14.28 -9.07 14.93
N LYS A 241 15.58 -8.77 14.82
CA LYS A 241 16.65 -9.65 15.33
C LYS A 241 16.49 -9.95 16.81
N PHE A 242 16.18 -8.94 17.63
CA PHE A 242 15.96 -9.11 19.06
C PHE A 242 14.69 -9.91 19.37
N LYS A 243 13.62 -9.67 18.61
CA LYS A 243 12.31 -10.32 18.80
C LYS A 243 12.31 -11.81 18.43
N GLU A 244 12.84 -12.14 17.26
CA GLU A 244 12.66 -13.48 16.68
C GLU A 244 13.68 -14.50 17.20
N LYS A 245 14.85 -14.09 17.71
CA LYS A 245 15.93 -14.99 18.21
C LYS A 245 16.28 -16.15 17.23
N GLN A 246 15.99 -15.95 15.95
CA GLN A 246 16.04 -16.92 14.86
C GLN A 246 16.67 -16.23 13.64
N PRO A 247 17.16 -16.99 12.65
CA PRO A 247 17.73 -16.38 11.45
C PRO A 247 16.68 -15.48 10.77
N ILE A 248 17.08 -14.22 10.64
CA ILE A 248 16.43 -13.09 9.97
C ILE A 248 16.56 -13.15 8.44
N ASN A 249 17.08 -14.28 7.93
CA ASN A 249 17.18 -14.56 6.51
C ASN A 249 15.78 -14.80 5.94
N LEU A 250 15.37 -13.96 4.98
CA LEU A 250 14.08 -14.07 4.30
C LEU A 250 13.88 -15.45 3.66
N GLY A 251 14.95 -16.08 3.16
CA GLY A 251 14.93 -17.43 2.59
C GLY A 251 14.45 -18.51 3.57
N SER A 252 14.66 -18.33 4.88
CA SER A 252 14.13 -19.24 5.90
C SER A 252 12.61 -19.14 6.02
N TYR A 253 12.06 -17.94 5.87
CA TYR A 253 10.62 -17.70 5.91
C TYR A 253 9.95 -18.28 4.67
N THR A 254 10.47 -17.99 3.48
CA THR A 254 9.88 -18.46 2.21
C THR A 254 9.87 -19.99 2.15
N LYS A 255 10.92 -20.68 2.61
CA LYS A 255 10.95 -22.15 2.70
C LYS A 255 9.84 -22.72 3.59
N VAL A 256 9.59 -22.11 4.76
CA VAL A 256 8.50 -22.52 5.65
C VAL A 256 7.14 -22.25 5.01
N LEU A 257 6.97 -21.08 4.40
CA LEU A 257 5.74 -20.66 3.74
C LEU A 257 5.39 -21.58 2.57
N ALA A 258 6.33 -21.88 1.67
CA ALA A 258 6.17 -22.80 0.55
C ALA A 258 5.65 -24.18 1.02
N ASN A 259 6.24 -24.73 2.08
CA ASN A 259 5.80 -26.01 2.64
C ASN A 259 4.37 -25.94 3.21
N ARG A 260 4.00 -24.83 3.86
CA ARG A 260 2.63 -24.64 4.38
C ARG A 260 1.61 -24.47 3.27
N ILE A 261 1.94 -23.73 2.21
CA ILE A 261 1.10 -23.56 1.01
C ILE A 261 0.81 -24.92 0.37
N ARG A 262 1.85 -25.73 0.14
CA ARG A 262 1.73 -27.10 -0.41
C ARG A 262 0.83 -28.00 0.44
N LYS A 263 0.84 -27.82 1.76
CA LYS A 263 0.00 -28.58 2.71
C LYS A 263 -1.40 -27.97 2.92
N GLY A 264 -1.73 -26.86 2.25
CA GLY A 264 -3.00 -26.15 2.45
C GLY A 264 -3.15 -25.53 3.84
N GLN A 265 -2.05 -25.24 4.53
CA GLN A 265 -2.04 -24.69 5.89
C GLN A 265 -2.05 -23.15 5.87
N MET A 266 -2.63 -22.53 6.89
CA MET A 266 -2.60 -21.09 7.06
C MET A 266 -1.17 -20.54 7.11
N ILE A 267 -0.92 -19.47 6.36
CA ILE A 267 0.41 -18.84 6.24
C ILE A 267 0.58 -17.55 7.08
N TYR A 268 -0.51 -16.87 7.45
CA TYR A 268 -0.44 -15.50 7.98
C TYR A 268 0.49 -15.35 9.19
N ASN A 269 0.41 -16.27 10.15
CA ASN A 269 1.22 -16.19 11.36
C ASN A 269 2.72 -16.46 11.12
N HIS A 270 3.07 -17.03 9.96
CA HIS A 270 4.43 -17.31 9.51
C HIS A 270 4.98 -16.24 8.58
N LEU A 271 4.15 -15.29 8.13
CA LEU A 271 4.62 -14.18 7.32
C LEU A 271 5.56 -13.25 8.13
N PRO A 272 6.56 -12.64 7.48
CA PRO A 272 7.35 -11.56 8.05
C PRO A 272 6.46 -10.46 8.66
N SER A 273 6.77 -10.01 9.87
CA SER A 273 6.05 -8.91 10.52
C SER A 273 6.62 -7.56 10.09
N LEU A 274 5.76 -6.58 9.81
CA LEU A 274 6.19 -5.19 9.65
C LEU A 274 6.75 -4.68 10.99
N PRO A 275 8.01 -4.21 11.06
CA PRO A 275 8.62 -3.73 12.30
C PRO A 275 7.80 -2.59 12.92
N HIS A 276 7.54 -2.67 14.22
CA HIS A 276 6.65 -1.73 14.92
C HIS A 276 7.26 -0.34 15.00
N SER A 277 8.59 -0.24 15.09
CA SER A 277 9.31 1.03 15.07
C SER A 277 9.06 1.91 13.84
N LEU A 278 8.53 1.34 12.74
CA LEU A 278 8.27 2.07 11.50
C LEU A 278 6.91 2.77 11.47
N TYR A 279 5.95 2.32 12.28
CA TYR A 279 4.57 2.84 12.25
C TYR A 279 3.94 3.12 13.62
N LEU A 280 4.59 2.71 14.72
CA LEU A 280 4.21 3.06 16.08
C LEU A 280 5.14 4.13 16.65
N ASN A 281 4.60 4.96 17.56
CA ASN A 281 5.32 6.10 18.12
C ASN A 281 6.09 5.76 19.39
N SER A 282 5.68 4.70 20.09
CA SER A 282 6.28 4.27 21.34
C SER A 282 6.87 2.86 21.21
N ASN A 283 7.84 2.56 22.08
CA ASN A 283 8.36 1.20 22.22
C ASN A 283 7.33 0.25 22.85
N ASN A 284 6.19 0.77 23.33
CA ASN A 284 5.13 0.01 23.98
C ASN A 284 3.83 0.01 23.16
N ILE A 285 3.56 -1.12 22.51
CA ILE A 285 2.32 -1.34 21.74
C ILE A 285 1.06 -1.05 22.57
N ALA A 286 1.04 -1.39 23.87
CA ALA A 286 -0.11 -1.12 24.74
C ALA A 286 -0.40 0.38 24.84
N GLN A 287 0.65 1.20 24.93
CA GLN A 287 0.54 2.65 24.98
C GLN A 287 0.01 3.22 23.66
N ASP A 288 0.47 2.67 22.52
CA ASP A 288 -0.04 3.06 21.21
C ASP A 288 -1.48 2.62 20.96
N ILE A 289 -1.87 1.43 21.42
CA ILE A 289 -3.24 0.93 21.40
C ILE A 289 -4.14 1.85 22.24
N ILE A 290 -3.75 2.17 23.48
CA ILE A 290 -4.55 3.03 24.36
C ILE A 290 -4.67 4.45 23.81
N SER A 291 -3.59 5.02 23.27
CA SER A 291 -3.64 6.36 22.65
C SER A 291 -4.42 6.42 21.33
N SER A 292 -4.72 5.28 20.71
CA SER A 292 -5.54 5.21 19.49
C SER A 292 -7.03 5.07 19.77
N THR A 293 -7.43 4.96 21.04
CA THR A 293 -8.84 4.89 21.44
C THR A 293 -9.56 6.19 21.07
N SER A 294 -10.58 6.10 20.22
CA SER A 294 -11.36 7.27 19.74
C SER A 294 -12.41 7.74 20.76
N SER A 295 -12.28 7.40 22.04
CA SER A 295 -13.33 7.66 23.02
C SER A 295 -13.42 9.14 23.32
N SER A 296 -14.57 9.75 23.03
CA SER A 296 -15.07 11.05 23.51
C SER A 296 -15.19 11.17 25.04
N SER A 297 -14.64 10.22 25.79
CA SER A 297 -14.54 10.28 27.24
C SER A 297 -13.43 11.24 27.66
N PRO A 298 -13.72 12.29 28.45
CA PRO A 298 -12.70 13.19 29.01
C PRO A 298 -11.63 12.44 29.82
N LEU A 299 -11.90 11.21 30.26
CA LEU A 299 -10.98 10.37 31.03
C LEU A 299 -9.75 9.92 30.21
N PHE A 300 -9.88 9.82 28.88
CA PHE A 300 -8.83 9.30 27.98
C PHE A 300 -8.43 10.29 26.88
N TYR A 301 -9.06 11.47 26.84
CA TYR A 301 -8.77 12.51 25.86
C TYR A 301 -7.56 13.35 26.31
N PHE A 302 -6.35 12.89 26.02
CA PHE A 302 -5.16 13.73 26.13
C PHE A 302 -4.28 13.59 24.90
N HIS A 303 -3.81 14.77 24.43
CA HIS A 303 -2.87 15.02 23.34
C HIS A 303 -1.70 14.02 23.31
N GLY A 304 -1.92 12.84 22.72
CA GLY A 304 -0.85 12.03 22.19
C GLY A 304 -0.28 12.82 21.02
N SER A 305 1.03 13.07 21.04
CA SER A 305 1.70 13.74 19.93
C SER A 305 1.22 13.09 18.62
N LYS A 306 0.66 13.92 17.73
CA LYS A 306 0.32 13.54 16.35
C LYS A 306 1.62 13.34 15.56
N LYS A 307 2.55 12.53 16.07
CA LYS A 307 3.67 12.09 15.27
C LYS A 307 3.06 11.15 14.24
N VAL A 308 2.95 11.66 13.02
CA VAL A 308 2.42 10.95 11.87
C VAL A 308 3.31 9.73 11.67
N SER A 309 2.70 8.56 11.47
CA SER A 309 3.44 7.36 11.06
C SER A 309 4.32 7.72 9.87
N LYS A 310 5.63 7.49 9.98
CA LYS A 310 6.58 7.77 8.89
C LYS A 310 6.21 6.99 7.62
N LEU A 311 5.66 5.81 7.83
CA LEU A 311 5.31 4.86 6.81
C LEU A 311 3.79 4.89 6.54
N LYS A 312 3.43 4.89 5.27
CA LYS A 312 2.05 4.86 4.76
C LYS A 312 1.96 3.78 3.67
N PHE A 313 0.77 3.28 3.38
CA PHE A 313 0.53 2.55 2.14
C PHE A 313 0.63 3.52 0.96
N ALA A 314 1.33 3.11 -0.10
CA ALA A 314 1.35 3.84 -1.36
C ALA A 314 0.00 3.66 -2.08
N SER A 315 -0.50 4.70 -2.75
CA SER A 315 -1.72 4.65 -3.55
C SER A 315 -1.45 4.50 -5.05
N ASN A 316 -0.23 4.13 -5.42
CA ASN A 316 0.15 3.91 -6.81
C ASN A 316 -0.20 2.50 -7.32
N LEU A 317 -0.25 1.50 -6.43
CA LEU A 317 -0.76 0.16 -6.71
C LEU A 317 -1.54 -0.32 -5.50
N MET A 318 -2.79 -0.73 -5.70
CA MET A 318 -3.64 -1.22 -4.61
C MET A 318 -4.40 -2.46 -5.04
N VAL A 319 -4.31 -3.52 -4.24
CA VAL A 319 -5.12 -4.72 -4.38
C VAL A 319 -6.27 -4.62 -3.40
N ILE A 320 -7.48 -4.47 -3.92
CA ILE A 320 -8.67 -4.17 -3.13
C ILE A 320 -9.67 -5.31 -3.30
N LYS A 321 -10.35 -5.69 -2.22
CA LYS A 321 -11.59 -6.47 -2.23
C LYS A 321 -12.75 -5.50 -2.07
N PRO A 322 -13.38 -5.04 -3.15
CA PRO A 322 -14.41 -4.02 -3.08
C PRO A 322 -15.60 -4.52 -2.29
N SER A 323 -16.28 -3.62 -1.57
CA SER A 323 -17.55 -3.95 -0.94
C SER A 323 -18.40 -2.70 -0.80
N LYS A 324 -19.70 -2.85 -1.02
CA LYS A 324 -20.65 -1.76 -0.87
C LYS A 324 -20.54 -1.11 0.50
N LYS A 325 -20.47 -1.92 1.57
CA LYS A 325 -20.27 -1.45 2.93
C LYS A 325 -19.05 -0.51 3.07
N THR A 326 -17.90 -0.91 2.55
CA THR A 326 -16.68 -0.09 2.63
C THR A 326 -16.82 1.18 1.80
N PHE A 327 -17.45 1.12 0.64
CA PHE A 327 -17.66 2.31 -0.18
C PHE A 327 -18.66 3.29 0.44
N ASP A 328 -19.76 2.79 1.01
CA ASP A 328 -20.71 3.60 1.78
C ASP A 328 -20.00 4.28 2.97
N GLU A 329 -19.17 3.55 3.74
CA GLU A 329 -18.32 4.15 4.80
C GLU A 329 -17.32 5.20 4.26
N ILE A 330 -16.82 5.05 3.03
CA ILE A 330 -15.96 6.05 2.40
C ILE A 330 -16.75 7.33 2.14
N VAL A 331 -17.92 7.21 1.51
CA VAL A 331 -18.73 8.35 1.07
C VAL A 331 -19.40 9.07 2.25
N GLU A 332 -19.95 8.32 3.19
CA GLU A 332 -20.78 8.87 4.28
C GLU A 332 -19.94 9.35 5.47
N ASP A 333 -18.87 8.63 5.84
CA ASP A 333 -18.11 8.93 7.06
C ASP A 333 -16.74 9.55 6.81
N THR A 334 -16.08 9.15 5.71
CA THR A 334 -14.66 9.39 5.53
C THR A 334 -14.38 10.62 4.67
N LEU A 335 -15.03 10.69 3.51
CA LEU A 335 -14.89 11.77 2.54
C LEU A 335 -15.28 13.14 3.13
N PRO A 336 -16.37 13.30 3.91
CA PRO A 336 -16.74 14.59 4.50
C PRO A 336 -15.68 15.17 5.45
N LYS A 337 -14.84 14.33 6.05
CA LYS A 337 -13.75 14.77 6.96
C LYS A 337 -12.58 15.43 6.22
N ILE A 338 -12.46 15.21 4.91
CA ILE A 338 -11.26 15.57 4.13
C ILE A 338 -11.59 16.51 2.97
N ILE A 339 -12.76 16.40 2.34
CA ILE A 339 -13.11 17.14 1.11
C ILE A 339 -12.84 18.66 1.18
N ASN A 340 -13.12 19.28 2.34
CA ASN A 340 -12.95 20.71 2.58
C ASN A 340 -11.58 21.10 3.18
N LYS A 341 -10.66 20.17 3.40
CA LYS A 341 -9.30 20.45 3.91
C LYS A 341 -8.36 20.75 2.74
N LYS A 342 -7.56 21.81 2.85
CA LYS A 342 -6.68 22.26 1.76
C LYS A 342 -5.55 21.27 1.44
N ASP A 343 -4.93 20.68 2.46
CA ASP A 343 -3.72 19.87 2.28
C ASP A 343 -3.99 18.38 2.47
N LYS A 344 -5.12 17.90 1.95
CA LYS A 344 -5.56 16.50 2.12
C LYS A 344 -6.14 15.93 0.83
N TYR A 345 -5.54 14.85 0.36
CA TYR A 345 -5.86 14.21 -0.92
C TYR A 345 -6.13 12.70 -0.75
N ASP A 346 -6.15 11.95 -1.85
CA ASP A 346 -6.39 10.50 -1.88
C ASP A 346 -5.49 9.73 -0.89
N MET A 347 -4.18 9.99 -0.94
CA MET A 347 -3.19 9.35 -0.07
C MET A 347 -3.45 9.59 1.41
N ASP A 348 -3.89 10.80 1.78
CA ASP A 348 -4.22 11.14 3.16
C ASP A 348 -5.49 10.43 3.60
N LEU A 349 -6.53 10.40 2.77
CA LEU A 349 -7.78 9.72 3.10
C LEU A 349 -7.55 8.23 3.33
N ILE A 350 -6.82 7.59 2.40
CA ILE A 350 -6.46 6.17 2.48
C ILE A 350 -5.68 5.89 3.77
N ASN A 351 -4.71 6.73 4.15
CA ASN A 351 -3.79 6.43 5.26
C ASN A 351 -4.17 7.01 6.62
N GLU A 352 -5.05 8.00 6.69
CA GLU A 352 -5.47 8.62 7.95
C GLU A 352 -6.84 8.10 8.41
N GLU A 353 -7.72 7.76 7.47
CA GLU A 353 -9.09 7.36 7.78
C GLU A 353 -9.34 5.86 7.54
N LEU A 354 -8.95 5.31 6.38
CA LEU A 354 -9.24 3.92 6.02
C LEU A 354 -8.22 2.92 6.61
N TYR A 355 -6.97 3.03 6.18
CA TYR A 355 -5.90 2.06 6.42
C TYR A 355 -4.73 2.63 7.22
N ASN A 356 -5.05 3.41 8.25
CA ASN A 356 -4.03 3.90 9.17
C ASN A 356 -3.40 2.74 9.96
N LEU A 357 -2.11 2.48 9.74
CA LEU A 357 -1.36 1.35 10.32
C LEU A 357 -1.50 1.27 11.85
N LYS A 358 -1.40 2.40 12.55
CA LYS A 358 -1.55 2.46 14.01
C LYS A 358 -2.98 2.12 14.45
N LYS A 359 -4.00 2.70 13.79
CA LYS A 359 -5.42 2.39 14.08
C LYS A 359 -5.75 0.93 13.73
N ILE A 360 -5.13 0.35 12.72
CA ILE A 360 -5.32 -1.06 12.33
C ILE A 360 -4.95 -1.98 13.49
N ILE A 361 -3.73 -1.88 14.04
CA ILE A 361 -3.30 -2.71 15.18
C ILE A 361 -4.27 -2.58 16.36
N TYR A 362 -4.68 -1.34 16.67
CA TYR A 362 -5.67 -1.10 17.71
C TYR A 362 -7.00 -1.82 17.43
N LYS A 363 -7.59 -1.63 16.25
CA LYS A 363 -8.86 -2.28 15.87
C LYS A 363 -8.75 -3.80 15.87
N GLN A 364 -7.65 -4.35 15.32
CA GLN A 364 -7.37 -5.79 15.31
C GLN A 364 -7.33 -6.36 16.72
N PHE A 365 -6.56 -5.75 17.62
CA PHE A 365 -6.43 -6.21 19.01
C PHE A 365 -7.76 -6.17 19.75
N ILE A 366 -8.50 -5.06 19.67
CA ILE A 366 -9.80 -4.93 20.35
C ILE A 366 -10.83 -5.93 19.79
N PHE A 367 -10.87 -6.13 18.47
CA PHE A 367 -11.78 -7.11 17.87
C PHE A 367 -11.41 -8.54 18.25
N PHE A 368 -10.12 -8.90 18.19
CA PHE A 368 -9.64 -10.22 18.61
C PHE A 368 -9.98 -10.53 20.07
N ARG A 369 -9.85 -9.55 20.97
CA ARG A 369 -10.24 -9.73 22.38
C ARG A 369 -11.72 -10.06 22.55
N LYS A 370 -12.59 -9.49 21.71
CA LYS A 370 -14.03 -9.72 21.76
C LYS A 370 -14.44 -11.06 21.15
N VAL A 371 -13.88 -11.43 20.00
CA VAL A 371 -14.42 -12.54 19.18
C VAL A 371 -13.38 -13.54 18.66
N ARG A 372 -12.13 -13.50 19.15
CA ARG A 372 -10.98 -14.41 18.88
C ARG A 372 -11.01 -15.18 17.55
N LYS A 373 -11.80 -16.27 17.45
CA LYS A 373 -11.92 -17.14 16.26
C LYS A 373 -12.51 -16.44 15.03
N LEU A 374 -13.29 -15.38 15.21
CA LEU A 374 -13.88 -14.61 14.09
C LEU A 374 -12.96 -13.50 13.59
N PHE A 375 -11.90 -13.16 14.33
CA PHE A 375 -10.94 -12.16 13.89
C PHE A 375 -10.16 -12.68 12.68
N LYS A 376 -10.16 -11.90 11.60
CA LYS A 376 -9.28 -12.08 10.46
C LYS A 376 -8.57 -10.75 10.18
N PRO A 377 -7.26 -10.77 9.90
CA PRO A 377 -6.55 -9.59 9.44
C PRO A 377 -7.06 -9.21 8.06
N GLU A 378 -7.17 -7.93 7.78
CA GLU A 378 -7.76 -7.45 6.52
C GLU A 378 -6.73 -6.76 5.62
N VAL A 379 -5.52 -6.53 6.12
CA VAL A 379 -4.45 -5.81 5.40
C VAL A 379 -3.20 -6.64 5.22
N LEU A 380 -2.49 -6.41 4.12
CA LEU A 380 -1.20 -7.02 3.81
C LEU A 380 -0.26 -6.02 3.12
N VAL A 381 1.01 -6.04 3.48
CA VAL A 381 2.04 -5.22 2.83
C VAL A 381 2.65 -5.99 1.66
N LEU A 382 2.64 -5.37 0.48
CA LEU A 382 3.25 -5.93 -0.73
C LEU A 382 4.74 -5.55 -0.87
N PRO A 383 5.54 -6.39 -1.55
CA PRO A 383 6.94 -6.09 -1.84
C PRO A 383 7.05 -4.86 -2.75
N PHE A 384 7.73 -3.82 -2.27
CA PHE A 384 7.79 -2.53 -2.94
C PHE A 384 8.80 -2.47 -4.09
N ALA A 385 9.86 -3.26 -4.09
CA ALA A 385 10.76 -3.38 -5.23
C ALA A 385 10.09 -4.09 -6.40
N ARG A 386 9.21 -5.06 -6.13
CA ARG A 386 8.47 -5.79 -7.17
C ARG A 386 7.26 -5.01 -7.72
N TYR A 387 6.50 -4.36 -6.84
CA TYR A 387 5.18 -3.79 -7.18
C TYR A 387 5.04 -2.28 -6.93
N GLY A 388 6.12 -1.59 -6.58
CA GLY A 388 6.05 -0.16 -6.21
C GLY A 388 7.37 0.59 -6.38
N LEU A 389 8.23 0.13 -7.30
CA LEU A 389 9.54 0.73 -7.54
C LEU A 389 9.34 2.11 -8.15
N LEU A 390 9.99 3.13 -7.58
CA LEU A 390 9.97 4.48 -8.15
C LEU A 390 11.19 4.67 -9.05
N THR A 391 10.99 5.28 -10.22
CA THR A 391 12.09 5.70 -11.09
C THR A 391 13.09 6.61 -10.37
N GLY A 392 12.62 7.57 -9.56
CA GLY A 392 13.49 8.44 -8.76
C GLY A 392 14.35 7.68 -7.73
N SER A 393 13.94 6.48 -7.31
CA SER A 393 14.74 5.65 -6.40
C SER A 393 15.93 4.98 -7.09
N LEU A 394 15.91 4.82 -8.42
CA LEU A 394 17.04 4.27 -9.18
C LEU A 394 18.23 5.22 -9.18
N LYS A 395 18.00 6.53 -9.00
CA LYS A 395 19.04 7.56 -8.91
C LYS A 395 19.38 7.96 -7.48
N ASN A 396 18.80 7.30 -6.48
CA ASN A 396 19.02 7.63 -5.07
C ASN A 396 19.71 6.47 -4.34
N PRO A 397 21.04 6.53 -4.14
CA PRO A 397 21.80 5.47 -3.47
C PRO A 397 21.26 5.06 -2.09
N LYS A 398 20.63 5.99 -1.36
CA LYS A 398 20.04 5.71 -0.04
C LYS A 398 18.87 4.72 -0.10
N HIS A 399 18.30 4.49 -1.29
CA HIS A 399 17.19 3.57 -1.49
C HIS A 399 17.65 2.16 -1.90
N TYR A 400 18.92 1.95 -2.27
CA TYR A 400 19.37 0.68 -2.87
C TYR A 400 19.25 -0.50 -1.91
N SER A 401 19.60 -0.31 -0.63
CA SER A 401 19.43 -1.33 0.41
C SER A 401 17.96 -1.71 0.64
N MET A 402 17.04 -0.76 0.46
CA MET A 402 15.60 -1.02 0.55
C MET A 402 15.13 -1.85 -0.65
N ILE A 403 15.48 -1.41 -1.85
CA ILE A 403 15.10 -2.07 -3.12
C ILE A 403 15.62 -3.51 -3.15
N SER A 404 16.82 -3.76 -2.64
CA SER A 404 17.42 -5.09 -2.60
C SER A 404 16.67 -6.04 -1.65
N ASN A 405 16.24 -5.56 -0.49
CA ASN A 405 15.64 -6.40 0.54
C ASN A 405 14.15 -6.64 0.33
N ASP A 406 13.40 -5.66 -0.22
CA ASP A 406 11.98 -5.75 -0.60
C ASP A 406 10.97 -6.00 0.56
N VAL A 407 11.46 -6.48 1.70
CA VAL A 407 10.72 -6.77 2.94
C VAL A 407 11.42 -6.10 4.13
N LEU A 408 10.75 -5.14 4.77
CA LEU A 408 11.37 -4.27 5.79
C LEU A 408 11.70 -5.03 7.07
N GLY A 409 12.93 -4.88 7.57
CA GLY A 409 13.43 -5.52 8.79
C GLY A 409 14.04 -6.92 8.59
N TYR A 410 14.10 -7.40 7.34
CA TYR A 410 14.64 -8.70 6.96
C TYR A 410 15.73 -8.52 5.91
N LYS A 411 16.64 -9.50 5.80
CA LYS A 411 17.70 -9.52 4.79
C LYS A 411 17.65 -10.80 3.97
N ASN A 412 18.07 -10.73 2.72
CA ASN A 412 18.41 -11.90 1.92
C ASN A 412 19.84 -12.29 2.23
N LEU A 413 20.04 -13.46 2.82
CA LEU A 413 21.38 -13.96 3.16
C LEU A 413 21.68 -15.25 2.41
N ASP A 414 22.91 -15.43 1.97
CA ASP A 414 23.39 -16.68 1.39
C ASP A 414 23.68 -17.74 2.47
N GLU A 415 24.27 -18.88 2.07
CA GLU A 415 24.63 -19.97 2.99
C GLU A 415 25.76 -19.60 3.96
N ASN A 416 26.62 -18.64 3.58
CA ASN A 416 27.70 -18.13 4.40
C ASN A 416 27.24 -17.03 5.37
N GLY A 417 26.04 -16.48 5.16
CA GLY A 417 25.46 -15.40 5.94
C GLY A 417 25.72 -14.02 5.36
N ASP A 418 26.25 -13.93 4.15
CA ASP A 418 26.52 -12.68 3.44
C ASP A 418 25.23 -12.14 2.80
N GLU A 419 25.08 -10.82 2.79
CA GLU A 419 23.88 -10.16 2.23
C GLU A 419 23.87 -10.26 0.70
N ILE A 420 22.84 -10.88 0.17
CA ILE A 420 22.59 -10.97 -1.27
C ILE A 420 22.03 -9.62 -1.71
N THR A 421 22.87 -8.83 -2.37
CA THR A 421 22.48 -7.55 -2.95
C THR A 421 22.00 -7.72 -4.38
N ARG A 422 20.98 -6.95 -4.76
CA ARG A 422 20.46 -6.88 -6.12
C ARG A 422 21.07 -5.68 -6.85
N SER A 423 21.60 -5.89 -8.06
CA SER A 423 22.04 -4.77 -8.91
C SER A 423 20.83 -3.91 -9.33
N LEU A 424 21.07 -2.68 -9.82
CA LEU A 424 19.96 -1.83 -10.30
C LEU A 424 19.26 -2.44 -11.52
N ASP A 425 20.02 -3.05 -12.42
CA ASP A 425 19.49 -3.78 -13.58
C ASP A 425 18.61 -4.96 -13.15
N ASP A 426 19.08 -5.74 -12.18
CA ASP A 426 18.29 -6.85 -11.61
C ASP A 426 17.05 -6.33 -10.88
N ALA A 427 17.12 -5.18 -10.22
CA ALA A 427 15.97 -4.56 -9.55
C ALA A 427 14.90 -4.11 -10.54
N VAL A 428 15.29 -3.51 -11.66
CA VAL A 428 14.37 -3.16 -12.76
C VAL A 428 13.80 -4.40 -13.45
N THR A 429 14.61 -5.46 -13.60
CA THR A 429 14.19 -6.73 -14.19
C THR A 429 13.21 -7.49 -13.29
N TYR A 430 13.47 -7.49 -11.98
CA TYR A 430 12.60 -8.09 -10.98
C TYR A 430 11.29 -7.31 -10.79
N SER A 431 11.33 -5.98 -10.99
CA SER A 431 10.15 -5.14 -10.88
C SER A 431 9.13 -5.44 -11.97
N LYS A 432 7.89 -5.65 -11.56
CA LYS A 432 6.75 -5.82 -12.46
C LYS A 432 6.00 -4.53 -12.72
N TYR A 433 6.12 -3.55 -11.82
CA TYR A 433 5.44 -2.26 -11.89
C TYR A 433 6.36 -1.14 -11.41
N ILE A 434 6.65 -0.18 -12.29
CA ILE A 434 7.54 0.96 -12.01
C ILE A 434 6.77 2.26 -12.18
N HIS A 435 6.72 3.08 -11.12
CA HIS A 435 6.01 4.35 -11.09
C HIS A 435 6.95 5.53 -11.37
N PHE A 436 6.52 6.42 -12.26
CA PHE A 436 7.23 7.63 -12.68
C PHE A 436 7.12 8.73 -11.63
N SER A 437 8.18 8.88 -10.83
CA SER A 437 8.25 9.83 -9.71
C SER A 437 9.63 10.49 -9.64
N ASP A 438 9.86 11.50 -10.48
CA ASP A 438 11.16 12.17 -10.67
C ASP A 438 11.14 13.70 -10.47
N TYR A 439 10.33 14.22 -9.55
CA TYR A 439 10.29 15.67 -9.29
C TYR A 439 11.72 16.26 -9.12
N PRO A 440 12.06 17.37 -9.81
CA PRO A 440 11.19 18.28 -10.56
C PRO A 440 10.97 17.92 -12.05
N ILE A 441 11.49 16.79 -12.54
CA ILE A 441 11.22 16.32 -13.91
C ILE A 441 9.72 16.04 -14.03
N GLY A 442 9.13 16.53 -15.13
CA GLY A 442 7.73 16.32 -15.45
C GLY A 442 7.42 14.86 -15.80
N LYS A 443 6.16 14.57 -16.07
CA LYS A 443 5.74 13.24 -16.50
C LYS A 443 6.26 12.94 -17.92
N PRO A 444 6.57 11.68 -18.26
CA PRO A 444 7.30 11.37 -19.48
C PRO A 444 6.56 11.73 -20.77
N TRP A 445 5.23 11.73 -20.77
CA TRP A 445 4.43 12.10 -21.94
C TRP A 445 4.50 13.59 -22.32
N VAL A 446 5.04 14.45 -21.44
CA VAL A 446 5.26 15.87 -21.73
C VAL A 446 6.43 16.07 -22.71
N TYR A 447 7.36 15.12 -22.78
CA TYR A 447 8.56 15.20 -23.60
C TYR A 447 8.39 14.46 -24.93
N GLN A 448 9.15 14.86 -25.95
CA GLN A 448 9.13 14.19 -27.27
C GLN A 448 10.12 13.03 -27.31
N SER A 449 11.23 13.17 -26.60
CA SER A 449 12.31 12.20 -26.57
C SER A 449 12.94 12.13 -25.18
N VAL A 450 13.55 10.98 -24.86
CA VAL A 450 14.36 10.83 -23.64
C VAL A 450 15.50 11.85 -23.60
N LYS A 451 16.04 12.24 -24.76
CA LYS A 451 17.09 13.26 -24.88
C LYS A 451 16.72 14.61 -24.27
N ASP A 452 15.43 14.92 -24.14
CA ASP A 452 14.96 16.19 -23.57
C ASP A 452 15.17 16.26 -22.04
N PHE A 453 15.36 15.10 -21.38
CA PHE A 453 15.42 14.99 -19.93
C PHE A 453 16.31 13.82 -19.44
N GLU A 454 17.23 13.36 -20.29
CA GLU A 454 18.10 12.21 -20.02
C GLU A 454 19.03 12.45 -18.83
N CYS A 455 19.34 11.38 -18.12
CA CYS A 455 20.31 11.38 -17.04
C CYS A 455 21.72 11.33 -17.63
N ASN A 456 22.49 12.42 -17.46
CA ASN A 456 23.86 12.56 -17.95
C ASN A 456 24.83 12.70 -16.77
N VAL A 457 25.88 11.86 -16.74
CA VAL A 457 26.98 11.98 -15.77
C VAL A 457 28.23 12.46 -16.51
N GLU A 458 28.73 13.64 -16.15
CA GLU A 458 30.02 14.14 -16.64
C GLU A 458 31.15 13.28 -16.03
N LYS A 459 31.82 12.48 -16.87
CA LYS A 459 32.88 11.53 -16.45
C LYS A 459 34.04 12.17 -15.67
N GLU A 460 34.24 13.49 -15.77
CA GLU A 460 35.30 14.22 -15.08
C GLU A 460 34.97 14.55 -13.61
N LYS A 461 33.67 14.61 -13.25
CA LYS A 461 33.21 14.86 -11.87
C LYS A 461 32.96 13.57 -11.08
N SER A 462 32.96 12.41 -11.73
CA SER A 462 32.63 11.11 -11.11
C SER A 462 33.82 10.36 -10.50
N ARG A 463 34.96 11.02 -10.23
CA ARG A 463 36.08 10.40 -9.50
C ARG A 463 35.62 10.02 -8.09
N GLY A 464 35.28 8.74 -7.88
CA GLY A 464 34.78 8.19 -6.62
C GLY A 464 33.28 7.85 -6.60
N LEU A 465 32.56 7.96 -7.73
CA LEU A 465 31.11 7.74 -7.84
C LEU A 465 30.75 6.71 -8.93
N GLU A 466 31.35 5.51 -8.87
CA GLU A 466 31.18 4.46 -9.90
C GLU A 466 29.73 4.00 -10.12
N LEU A 467 28.85 4.17 -9.12
CA LEU A 467 27.43 3.79 -9.18
C LEU A 467 26.56 4.78 -9.98
N GLU A 468 26.98 6.04 -10.14
CA GLU A 468 26.16 7.07 -10.79
C GLU A 468 25.98 6.86 -12.30
N PRO A 469 27.02 6.51 -13.08
CA PRO A 469 26.86 6.20 -14.51
C PRO A 469 25.92 5.02 -14.75
N GLN A 470 26.02 3.96 -13.93
CA GLN A 470 25.12 2.81 -14.03
C GLN A 470 23.68 3.22 -13.69
N ALA A 471 23.48 3.96 -12.60
CA ALA A 471 22.17 4.46 -12.21
C ALA A 471 21.50 5.29 -13.31
N CYS A 472 22.24 6.21 -13.95
CA CYS A 472 21.72 6.97 -15.08
C CYS A 472 21.39 6.08 -16.28
N SER A 473 22.24 5.11 -16.63
CA SER A 473 22.00 4.20 -17.74
C SER A 473 20.73 3.36 -17.53
N VAL A 474 20.55 2.80 -16.34
CA VAL A 474 19.36 2.02 -15.96
C VAL A 474 18.12 2.91 -15.93
N TRP A 475 18.23 4.12 -15.40
CA TRP A 475 17.12 5.06 -15.40
C TRP A 475 16.71 5.46 -16.83
N ASN A 476 17.67 5.77 -17.71
CA ASN A 476 17.41 6.12 -19.10
C ASN A 476 16.72 4.95 -19.84
N SER A 477 17.15 3.71 -19.62
CA SER A 477 16.57 2.53 -20.30
C SER A 477 15.09 2.31 -19.96
N VAL A 478 14.66 2.62 -18.72
CA VAL A 478 13.25 2.56 -18.33
C VAL A 478 12.42 3.57 -19.14
N TYR A 479 12.92 4.80 -19.29
CA TYR A 479 12.23 5.84 -20.06
C TYR A 479 12.28 5.59 -21.58
N GLU A 480 13.37 5.05 -22.11
CA GLU A 480 13.47 4.65 -23.52
C GLU A 480 12.45 3.56 -23.86
N SER A 481 12.33 2.56 -22.99
CA SER A 481 11.32 1.50 -23.13
C SER A 481 9.90 2.08 -23.16
N TYR A 482 9.58 3.03 -22.27
CA TYR A 482 8.30 3.73 -22.28
C TYR A 482 8.06 4.55 -23.56
N MET A 483 9.07 5.28 -24.05
CA MET A 483 8.93 6.07 -25.28
C MET A 483 8.69 5.19 -26.52
N GLN A 484 9.22 3.96 -26.52
CA GLN A 484 8.96 2.99 -27.58
C GLN A 484 7.51 2.49 -27.56
N THR A 485 6.97 2.13 -26.39
CA THR A 485 5.59 1.63 -26.25
C THR A 485 4.56 2.73 -26.49
N ARG A 486 4.87 3.98 -26.11
CA ARG A 486 4.02 5.16 -26.34
C ARG A 486 3.60 5.36 -27.80
N LYS A 487 4.36 4.84 -28.77
CA LYS A 487 4.04 4.95 -30.20
C LYS A 487 2.66 4.41 -30.57
N ILE A 488 2.09 3.48 -29.79
CA ILE A 488 0.71 2.97 -30.00
C ILE A 488 -0.35 4.08 -29.88
N CYS A 489 -0.05 5.13 -29.10
CA CYS A 489 -0.94 6.26 -28.89
C CYS A 489 -0.93 7.25 -30.05
N SER A 490 0.07 7.19 -30.94
CA SER A 490 0.16 8.09 -32.09
C SER A 490 -1.08 7.96 -32.96
N VAL A 491 -1.62 9.11 -33.35
CA VAL A 491 -2.76 9.24 -34.26
C VAL A 491 -2.30 9.05 -35.69
#